data_AF-A0A2K2BAF7-F1
#
_entry.id   AF-A0A2K2BAF7-F1
#
_cell.length_a   1.000
_cell.length_b   1.000
_cell.length_c   1.000
_cell.angle_alpha   90.00
_cell.angle_beta   90.00
_cell.angle_gamma   90.00
#
_symmetry.space_group_name_H-M   'P 1'
#
loop_
_entity.id
_entity.type
_entity.pdbx_description
1 polymer ?
#
loop_
_entity_poly.entity_id
_entity_poly.type
_entity_poly.pdbx_seq_one_letter_code
_entity_poly.pdbx_strand_id
1 'polypeptide(L)'
;MQIAFDIARGLLYLHEECSSQTIHCDIKPQNILLDESLNARISDFGIAKLLKTDQTKTTTAIRGTKGYVAPEWFKNLPVTTKVDTYSFGILLLELVCCRKNFEINAMQEHQIVLADWACDCLKEGKLNLLVEEDEEATEDMKRVERFVMVAIWCIHEDPSLRPGMKKVVQMLEGAVQVSIPPDPSSFISTI
;
A
#
# COMPACT_ATOMS: atom_id res chain seq x y z
N MET A 1 6.08 10.97 -8.02
CA MET A 1 6.25 9.49 -7.98
C MET A 1 7.55 8.96 -7.36
N GLN A 2 8.68 9.71 -7.33
CA GLN A 2 9.93 9.25 -6.68
C GLN A 2 9.72 8.81 -5.21
N ILE A 3 8.91 9.56 -4.47
CA ILE A 3 8.50 9.25 -3.08
C ILE A 3 8.04 7.80 -2.91
N ALA A 4 7.20 7.28 -3.83
CA ALA A 4 6.68 5.92 -3.75
C ALA A 4 7.80 4.87 -3.88
N PHE A 5 8.79 5.13 -4.74
CA PHE A 5 9.95 4.25 -4.90
C PHE A 5 10.83 4.24 -3.66
N ASP A 6 11.10 5.41 -3.09
CA ASP A 6 11.91 5.55 -1.89
C ASP A 6 11.28 4.80 -0.70
N ILE A 7 9.96 4.93 -0.52
CA ILE A 7 9.22 4.18 0.51
C ILE A 7 9.29 2.68 0.23
N ALA A 8 9.05 2.24 -1.01
CA ALA A 8 9.08 0.82 -1.36
C ALA A 8 10.48 0.20 -1.15
N ARG A 9 11.54 0.93 -1.47
CA ARG A 9 12.94 0.53 -1.23
C ARG A 9 13.28 0.52 0.26
N GLY A 10 12.80 1.51 1.02
CA GLY A 10 12.95 1.52 2.48
C GLY A 10 12.30 0.29 3.13
N LEU A 11 11.10 -0.07 2.69
CA LEU A 11 10.41 -1.27 3.16
C LEU A 11 11.11 -2.56 2.70
N LEU A 12 11.56 -2.64 1.45
CA LEU A 12 12.38 -3.74 0.97
C LEU A 12 13.62 -3.95 1.86
N TYR A 13 14.32 -2.87 2.19
CA TYR A 13 15.46 -2.93 3.07
C TYR A 13 15.08 -3.50 4.45
N LEU A 14 14.03 -2.98 5.08
CA LEU A 14 13.56 -3.46 6.39
C LEU A 14 13.16 -4.94 6.37
N HIS A 15 12.56 -5.40 5.27
CA HIS A 15 11.99 -6.74 5.16
C HIS A 15 13.00 -7.80 4.74
N GLU A 16 13.93 -7.48 3.84
CA GLU A 16 14.75 -8.50 3.15
C GLU A 16 16.27 -8.24 3.26
N GLU A 17 16.72 -7.00 3.46
CA GLU A 17 18.14 -6.64 3.36
C GLU A 17 18.77 -6.26 4.71
N CYS A 18 17.95 -5.93 5.71
CA CYS A 18 18.39 -5.64 7.06
C CYS A 18 18.82 -6.93 7.78
N SER A 19 19.86 -6.83 8.61
CA SER A 19 20.38 -7.96 9.42
C SER A 19 19.34 -8.66 10.29
N SER A 20 18.31 -7.93 10.71
CA SER A 20 17.16 -8.44 11.43
C SER A 20 15.90 -7.94 10.73
N GLN A 21 15.10 -8.88 10.23
CA GLN A 21 13.86 -8.56 9.53
C GLN A 21 12.94 -7.74 10.45
N THR A 22 12.54 -6.57 9.97
CA THR A 22 11.77 -5.59 10.74
C THR A 22 10.43 -5.36 10.09
N ILE A 23 9.34 -5.54 10.84
CA ILE A 23 7.99 -5.12 10.45
C ILE A 23 7.73 -3.74 11.07
N HIS A 24 7.46 -2.72 10.27
CA HIS A 24 7.27 -1.35 10.75
C HIS A 24 5.96 -1.17 11.53
N CYS A 25 4.88 -1.79 11.05
CA CYS A 25 3.52 -1.76 11.60
C CYS A 25 2.79 -0.39 11.59
N ASP A 26 3.36 0.68 11.04
CA ASP A 26 2.73 2.01 11.03
C ASP A 26 3.12 2.85 9.80
N ILE A 27 3.11 2.24 8.62
CA ILE A 27 3.34 2.98 7.37
C ILE A 27 2.11 3.84 7.06
N LYS A 28 2.33 5.15 6.96
CA LYS A 28 1.32 6.20 6.71
C LYS A 28 2.02 7.51 6.34
N PRO A 29 1.33 8.51 5.75
CA PRO A 29 1.94 9.76 5.33
C PRO A 29 2.71 10.48 6.44
N GLN A 30 2.19 10.48 7.66
CA GLN A 30 2.81 11.19 8.79
C GLN A 30 4.18 10.61 9.20
N ASN A 31 4.43 9.35 8.84
CA ASN A 31 5.68 8.66 9.15
C ASN A 31 6.65 8.63 7.95
N ILE A 32 6.29 9.28 6.84
CA ILE A 32 7.18 9.49 5.69
C ILE A 32 7.69 10.93 5.73
N LEU A 33 8.97 11.08 6.03
CA LEU A 33 9.64 12.38 6.05
C LEU A 33 10.31 12.64 4.71
N LEU A 34 10.45 13.91 4.34
CA LEU A 34 11.18 14.34 3.15
C LEU A 34 12.46 15.07 3.60
N ASP A 35 13.60 14.71 3.01
CA ASP A 35 14.83 15.47 3.20
C ASP A 35 14.91 16.71 2.28
N GLU A 36 16.00 17.47 2.37
CA GLU A 36 16.21 18.72 1.61
C GLU A 36 16.15 18.51 0.08
N SER A 37 16.38 17.28 -0.39
CA SER A 37 16.32 16.90 -1.80
C SER A 37 14.99 16.21 -2.17
N LEU A 38 13.98 16.27 -1.29
CA LEU A 38 12.68 15.64 -1.44
C LEU A 38 12.73 14.09 -1.56
N ASN A 39 13.81 13.46 -1.06
CA ASN A 39 13.83 12.01 -0.96
C ASN A 39 13.02 11.57 0.25
N ALA A 40 12.22 10.52 0.08
CA ALA A 40 11.38 10.03 1.17
C ALA A 40 12.13 9.09 2.11
N ARG A 41 11.90 9.23 3.41
CA ARG A 41 12.50 8.43 4.48
C ARG A 41 11.43 7.93 5.44
N ILE A 42 11.47 6.64 5.72
CA ILE A 42 10.59 6.01 6.71
C ILE A 42 11.05 6.39 8.12
N SER A 43 10.12 6.77 8.99
CA SER A 43 10.36 7.18 10.37
C SER A 43 9.34 6.56 11.34
N ASP A 44 9.53 6.79 12.64
CA ASP A 44 8.70 6.28 13.73
C ASP A 44 8.62 4.73 13.83
N PHE A 45 9.71 4.15 14.34
CA PHE A 45 9.80 2.71 14.64
C PHE A 45 9.23 2.35 16.01
N GLY A 46 8.45 3.23 16.66
CA GLY A 46 8.01 3.07 18.06
C GLY A 46 7.18 1.82 18.33
N ILE A 47 6.53 1.25 17.31
CA ILE A 47 5.75 0.00 17.42
C ILE A 47 6.30 -1.14 16.57
N ALA A 48 7.44 -0.94 15.89
CA ALA A 48 8.05 -1.91 15.00
C ALA A 48 8.38 -3.24 15.69
N LYS A 49 8.45 -4.32 14.91
CA LYS A 49 8.74 -5.68 15.38
C LYS A 49 10.01 -6.17 14.72
N LEU A 50 11.03 -6.41 15.53
CA LEU A 50 12.23 -7.09 15.13
C LEU A 50 12.01 -8.60 15.23
N LEU A 51 12.09 -9.31 14.11
CA LEU A 51 11.97 -10.76 14.08
C LEU A 51 13.34 -11.41 14.32
N LYS A 52 13.33 -12.51 15.06
CA LYS A 52 14.52 -13.38 15.18
C LYS A 52 14.79 -14.08 13.86
N THR A 53 16.02 -14.56 13.66
CA THR A 53 16.47 -15.22 12.43
C THR A 53 15.61 -16.42 12.00
N ASP A 54 14.98 -17.10 12.96
CA ASP A 54 14.09 -18.25 12.74
C ASP A 54 12.59 -17.87 12.69
N GLN A 55 12.25 -16.57 12.80
CA GLN A 55 10.89 -16.08 12.85
C GLN A 55 10.51 -15.35 11.55
N THR A 56 9.40 -15.78 10.95
CA THR A 56 8.80 -15.12 9.77
C THR A 56 7.50 -14.40 10.08
N LYS A 57 6.99 -14.57 11.31
CA LYS A 57 5.74 -14.00 11.81
C LYS A 57 5.82 -13.73 13.30
N THR A 58 5.00 -12.82 13.79
CA THR A 58 4.92 -12.49 15.22
C THR A 58 3.48 -12.23 15.65
N THR A 59 3.17 -12.49 16.92
CA THR A 59 1.86 -12.18 17.51
C THR A 59 1.98 -10.89 18.30
N THR A 60 1.12 -9.92 18.01
CA THR A 60 1.09 -8.63 18.70
C THR A 60 -0.36 -8.14 18.80
N ALA A 61 -0.67 -7.42 19.89
CA ALA A 61 -1.95 -6.73 20.00
C ALA A 61 -2.07 -5.66 18.91
N ILE A 62 -3.29 -5.40 18.42
CA ILE A 62 -3.57 -4.45 17.35
C ILE A 62 -2.94 -3.08 17.65
N ARG A 63 -1.94 -2.72 16.85
CA ARG A 63 -1.26 -1.42 16.88
C ARG A 63 -1.05 -0.96 15.44
N GLY A 64 -1.26 0.32 15.21
CA GLY A 64 -1.19 0.94 13.89
C GLY A 64 -2.31 1.96 13.71
N THR A 65 -2.25 2.70 12.60
CA THR A 65 -3.18 3.79 12.33
C THR A 65 -4.41 3.33 11.55
N LYS A 66 -5.62 3.65 12.05
CA LYS A 66 -6.89 3.34 11.37
C LYS A 66 -6.84 3.84 9.91
N GLY A 67 -7.27 2.99 8.98
CA GLY A 67 -7.17 3.22 7.53
C GLY A 67 -5.97 2.52 6.86
N TYR A 68 -4.90 2.24 7.62
CA TYR A 68 -3.68 1.59 7.11
C TYR A 68 -3.46 0.19 7.68
N VAL A 69 -4.23 -0.21 8.69
CA VAL A 69 -4.12 -1.51 9.36
C VAL A 69 -4.69 -2.61 8.46
N ALA A 70 -3.87 -3.62 8.17
CA ALA A 70 -4.26 -4.77 7.37
C ALA A 70 -5.34 -5.64 8.05
N PRO A 71 -6.28 -6.25 7.29
CA PRO A 71 -7.46 -6.92 7.84
C PRO A 71 -7.15 -8.09 8.79
N GLU A 72 -6.03 -8.78 8.61
CA GLU A 72 -5.62 -9.91 9.46
C GLU A 72 -5.33 -9.52 10.91
N TRP A 73 -5.04 -8.24 11.19
CA TRP A 73 -4.89 -7.74 12.55
C TRP A 73 -6.18 -7.89 13.35
N PHE A 74 -7.33 -7.62 12.73
CA PHE A 74 -8.64 -7.74 13.37
C PHE A 74 -9.06 -9.20 13.60
N LYS A 75 -8.40 -10.14 12.91
CA LYS A 75 -8.61 -11.59 13.05
C LYS A 75 -7.73 -12.22 14.14
N ASN A 76 -6.94 -11.42 14.88
CA ASN A 76 -5.95 -11.86 15.86
C ASN A 76 -4.96 -12.90 15.30
N LEU A 77 -4.68 -12.84 14.00
CA LEU A 77 -3.73 -13.73 13.33
C LEU A 77 -2.29 -13.20 13.55
N PRO A 78 -1.27 -14.08 13.56
CA PRO A 78 0.12 -13.63 13.54
C PRO A 78 0.39 -12.76 12.31
N VAL A 79 1.07 -11.64 12.53
CA VAL A 79 1.43 -10.68 11.48
C VAL A 79 2.78 -11.03 10.85
N THR A 80 2.92 -10.68 9.59
CA THR A 80 4.15 -10.82 8.80
C THR A 80 4.51 -9.45 8.21
N THR A 81 5.60 -9.35 7.45
CA THR A 81 5.94 -8.14 6.67
C THR A 81 4.82 -7.67 5.73
N LYS A 82 3.87 -8.55 5.39
CA LYS A 82 2.71 -8.25 4.53
C LYS A 82 1.74 -7.22 5.11
N VAL A 83 1.80 -6.94 6.41
CA VAL A 83 1.01 -5.85 6.99
C VAL A 83 1.54 -4.49 6.53
N ASP A 84 2.87 -4.34 6.42
CA ASP A 84 3.47 -3.11 5.88
C ASP A 84 3.22 -2.98 4.37
N THR A 85 3.19 -4.11 3.64
CA THR A 85 2.79 -4.11 2.22
C THR A 85 1.37 -3.57 2.04
N TYR A 86 0.44 -3.99 2.89
CA TYR A 86 -0.94 -3.47 2.86
C TYR A 86 -0.97 -1.97 3.13
N SER A 87 -0.31 -1.52 4.20
CA SER A 87 -0.23 -0.09 4.54
C SER A 87 0.42 0.73 3.41
N PHE A 88 1.46 0.19 2.76
CA PHE A 88 2.08 0.79 1.57
C PHE A 88 1.09 0.90 0.40
N GLY A 89 0.27 -0.12 0.15
CA GLY A 89 -0.75 -0.06 -0.90
C GLY A 89 -1.77 1.06 -0.68
N ILE A 90 -2.24 1.24 0.56
CA ILE A 90 -3.12 2.36 0.92
C ILE A 90 -2.42 3.71 0.68
N LEU A 91 -1.19 3.85 1.18
CA LEU A 91 -0.40 5.06 0.99
C LEU A 91 -0.11 5.34 -0.50
N LEU A 92 0.11 4.30 -1.30
CA LEU A 92 0.35 4.42 -2.73
C LEU A 92 -0.88 4.98 -3.45
N LEU A 93 -2.10 4.56 -3.07
CA LEU A 93 -3.32 5.16 -3.59
C LEU A 93 -3.44 6.64 -3.21
N GLU A 94 -3.11 7.01 -1.98
CA GLU A 94 -3.13 8.43 -1.59
C GLU A 94 -2.14 9.27 -2.40
N LEU A 95 -0.95 8.73 -2.68
CA LEU A 95 0.06 9.38 -3.51
C LEU A 95 -0.36 9.51 -4.98
N VAL A 96 -1.06 8.52 -5.53
CA VAL A 96 -1.54 8.54 -6.92
C VAL A 96 -2.72 9.48 -7.07
N CYS A 97 -3.70 9.41 -6.16
CA CYS A 97 -4.96 10.13 -6.28
C CYS A 97 -4.92 11.51 -5.62
N CYS A 98 -3.79 11.89 -5.01
CA CYS A 98 -3.62 13.13 -4.24
C CYS A 98 -4.74 13.36 -3.21
N ARG A 99 -5.25 12.27 -2.63
CA ARG A 99 -6.47 12.22 -1.82
C ARG A 99 -6.27 11.36 -0.59
N LYS A 100 -6.92 11.71 0.52
CA LYS A 100 -6.89 10.87 1.73
C LYS A 100 -7.64 9.55 1.51
N ASN A 101 -7.17 8.49 2.15
CA ASN A 101 -7.75 7.15 2.05
C ASN A 101 -9.21 7.06 2.55
N PHE A 102 -9.63 8.01 3.38
CA PHE A 102 -10.99 8.13 3.87
C PHE A 102 -11.44 9.59 3.87
N GLU A 103 -12.55 9.88 3.19
CA GLU A 103 -13.11 11.24 3.09
C GLU A 103 -14.64 11.21 3.18
N ILE A 104 -15.16 11.60 4.34
CA ILE A 104 -16.60 11.55 4.65
C ILE A 104 -17.43 12.55 3.82
N ASN A 105 -16.80 13.60 3.30
CA ASN A 105 -17.45 14.64 2.50
C ASN A 105 -17.40 14.36 0.99
N ALA A 106 -17.04 13.13 0.58
CA ALA A 106 -17.04 12.74 -0.82
C ALA A 106 -18.42 12.94 -1.43
N MET A 107 -18.46 13.33 -2.72
CA MET A 107 -19.72 13.61 -3.41
C MET A 107 -20.63 12.37 -3.53
N GLN A 108 -20.05 11.17 -3.54
CA GLN A 108 -20.76 9.90 -3.67
C GLN A 108 -20.28 8.92 -2.60
N GLU A 109 -21.19 8.11 -2.04
CA GLU A 109 -20.89 7.19 -0.93
C GLU A 109 -19.79 6.18 -1.28
N HIS A 110 -19.79 5.65 -2.51
CA HIS A 110 -18.78 4.69 -2.96
C HIS A 110 -17.37 5.32 -3.08
N GLN A 111 -17.27 6.66 -3.05
CA GLN A 111 -16.01 7.38 -3.10
C GLN A 111 -15.43 7.64 -1.70
N ILE A 112 -16.16 7.35 -0.62
CA ILE A 112 -15.70 7.65 0.75
C ILE A 112 -14.41 6.90 1.09
N VAL A 113 -14.30 5.64 0.65
CA VAL A 113 -13.11 4.81 0.84
C VAL A 113 -12.33 4.77 -0.48
N LEU A 114 -11.12 5.33 -0.45
CA LEU A 114 -10.30 5.48 -1.67
C LEU A 114 -9.94 4.14 -2.31
N ALA A 115 -9.70 3.11 -1.49
CA ALA A 115 -9.40 1.76 -1.97
C ALA A 115 -10.55 1.19 -2.81
N ASP A 116 -11.79 1.29 -2.31
CA ASP A 116 -12.98 0.77 -3.00
C ASP A 116 -13.18 1.52 -4.32
N TRP A 117 -13.12 2.86 -4.27
CA TRP A 117 -13.26 3.69 -5.46
C TRP A 117 -12.18 3.41 -6.52
N ALA A 118 -10.91 3.26 -6.13
CA ALA A 118 -9.84 2.93 -7.05
C ALA A 118 -10.06 1.57 -7.72
N CYS A 119 -10.60 0.59 -6.99
CA CYS A 119 -10.93 -0.71 -7.53
C CYS A 119 -12.09 -0.65 -8.54
N ASP A 120 -13.14 0.12 -8.24
CA ASP A 120 -14.25 0.32 -9.16
C ASP A 120 -13.80 1.05 -10.43
N CYS A 121 -13.00 2.10 -10.29
CA CYS A 121 -12.37 2.79 -11.42
C CYS A 121 -11.52 1.86 -12.28
N LEU A 122 -10.74 0.94 -11.68
CA LEU A 122 -9.96 -0.04 -12.44
C LEU A 122 -10.87 -0.99 -13.22
N LYS A 123 -11.92 -1.54 -12.58
CA LYS A 123 -12.86 -2.47 -13.22
C LYS A 123 -13.64 -1.83 -14.37
N GLU A 124 -14.05 -0.58 -14.19
CA GLU A 124 -14.84 0.15 -15.19
C GLU A 124 -13.98 0.78 -16.28
N GLY A 125 -12.64 0.71 -16.17
CA GLY A 125 -11.72 1.38 -17.09
C GLY A 125 -11.75 2.90 -16.99
N LYS A 126 -12.10 3.44 -15.81
CA LYS A 126 -12.29 4.87 -15.51
C LYS A 126 -11.20 5.41 -14.59
N LEU A 127 -9.95 4.99 -14.78
CA LEU A 127 -8.83 5.41 -13.95
C LEU A 127 -8.52 6.91 -14.05
N ASN A 128 -8.91 7.57 -15.15
CA ASN A 128 -8.78 9.01 -15.32
C ASN A 128 -9.51 9.78 -14.20
N LEU A 129 -10.61 9.23 -13.66
CA LEU A 129 -11.37 9.86 -12.57
C LEU A 129 -10.53 9.99 -11.28
N LEU A 130 -9.50 9.17 -11.11
CA LEU A 130 -8.65 9.19 -9.92
C LEU A 130 -7.62 10.33 -9.94
N VAL A 131 -7.38 10.93 -11.10
CA VAL A 131 -6.30 11.90 -11.33
C VAL A 131 -6.75 13.11 -12.16
N GLU A 132 -8.05 13.42 -12.19
CA GLU A 132 -8.62 14.46 -13.10
C GLU A 132 -7.98 15.85 -12.91
N GLU A 133 -7.50 16.15 -11.71
CA GLU A 133 -6.89 17.43 -11.35
C GLU A 133 -5.35 17.42 -11.46
N ASP A 134 -4.75 16.31 -11.91
CA ASP A 134 -3.30 16.15 -12.05
C ASP A 134 -2.92 16.01 -13.53
N GLU A 135 -2.46 17.11 -14.13
CA GLU A 135 -2.06 17.18 -15.53
C GLU A 135 -0.90 16.23 -15.85
N GLU A 136 0.10 16.12 -14.96
CA GLU A 136 1.26 15.23 -15.15
C GLU A 136 0.82 13.76 -15.15
N ALA A 137 -0.05 13.38 -14.22
CA ALA A 137 -0.60 12.03 -14.16
C ALA A 137 -1.45 11.69 -15.39
N THR A 138 -2.22 12.66 -15.88
CA THR A 138 -3.09 12.50 -17.07
C THR A 138 -2.27 12.26 -18.35
N GLU A 139 -1.05 12.81 -18.45
CA GLU A 139 -0.15 12.57 -19.57
C GLU A 139 0.45 11.14 -19.60
N ASP A 140 0.56 10.45 -18.45
CA ASP A 140 1.10 9.09 -18.33
C ASP A 140 0.12 8.12 -17.64
N MET A 141 -1.06 7.96 -18.24
CA MET A 141 -2.09 7.03 -17.74
C MET A 141 -1.61 5.57 -17.66
N LYS A 142 -0.61 5.16 -18.44
CA LYS A 142 -0.02 3.82 -18.33
C LYS A 142 0.74 3.63 -17.03
N ARG A 143 1.41 4.68 -16.54
CA ARG A 143 2.02 4.69 -15.21
C ARG A 143 0.98 4.75 -14.11
N VAL A 144 -0.05 5.57 -14.25
CA VAL A 144 -1.18 5.62 -13.31
C VAL A 144 -1.80 4.23 -13.16
N GLU A 145 -2.19 3.60 -14.26
CA GLU A 145 -2.75 2.25 -14.27
C GLU A 145 -1.84 1.24 -13.58
N ARG A 146 -0.54 1.23 -13.92
CA ARG A 146 0.42 0.33 -13.27
C ARG A 146 0.51 0.55 -11.77
N PHE A 147 0.54 1.80 -11.32
CA PHE A 147 0.66 2.13 -9.89
C PHE A 147 -0.62 1.77 -9.13
N VAL A 148 -1.79 2.03 -9.70
CA VAL A 148 -3.09 1.63 -9.14
C VAL A 148 -3.18 0.11 -9.03
N MET A 149 -2.80 -0.63 -10.07
CA MET A 149 -2.79 -2.10 -10.03
C MET A 149 -1.83 -2.65 -8.96
N VAL A 150 -0.63 -2.07 -8.82
CA VAL A 150 0.32 -2.43 -7.76
C VAL A 150 -0.31 -2.17 -6.39
N ALA A 151 -0.93 -1.01 -6.20
CA ALA A 151 -1.59 -0.66 -4.95
C ALA A 151 -2.70 -1.67 -4.59
N ILE A 152 -3.53 -2.04 -5.57
CA ILE A 152 -4.62 -3.02 -5.38
C ILE A 152 -4.07 -4.42 -5.04
N TRP A 153 -2.97 -4.86 -5.67
CA TRP A 153 -2.28 -6.09 -5.26
C TRP A 153 -1.75 -6.03 -3.82
N CYS A 154 -1.25 -4.87 -3.40
CA CYS A 154 -0.72 -4.67 -2.05
C CYS A 154 -1.82 -4.71 -0.98
N ILE A 155 -3.04 -4.24 -1.27
CA ILE A 155 -4.15 -4.17 -0.31
C ILE A 155 -5.05 -5.43 -0.32
N HIS A 156 -4.62 -6.50 -0.98
CA HIS A 156 -5.38 -7.74 -1.05
C HIS A 156 -5.75 -8.29 0.35
N GLU A 157 -6.98 -8.79 0.54
CA GLU A 157 -7.42 -9.28 1.86
C GLU A 157 -6.56 -10.43 2.37
N ASP A 158 -6.32 -11.44 1.53
CA ASP A 158 -5.37 -12.52 1.82
C ASP A 158 -3.91 -12.03 1.76
N PRO A 159 -3.16 -12.03 2.89
CA PRO A 159 -1.75 -11.63 2.93
C PRO A 159 -0.84 -12.51 2.07
N SER A 160 -1.25 -13.75 1.76
CA SER A 160 -0.47 -14.67 0.93
C SER A 160 -0.38 -14.20 -0.53
N LEU A 161 -1.42 -13.51 -1.01
CA LEU A 161 -1.53 -12.99 -2.38
C LEU A 161 -0.85 -11.63 -2.55
N ARG A 162 -0.61 -10.89 -1.45
CA ARG A 162 0.14 -9.64 -1.49
C ARG A 162 1.59 -9.88 -1.96
N PRO A 163 2.12 -9.11 -2.91
CA PRO A 163 3.51 -9.23 -3.34
C PRO A 163 4.49 -8.90 -2.20
N GLY A 164 5.67 -9.52 -2.19
CA GLY A 164 6.78 -9.04 -1.36
C GLY A 164 7.32 -7.70 -1.88
N MET A 165 7.96 -6.90 -1.02
CA MET A 165 8.38 -5.54 -1.40
C MET A 165 9.40 -5.52 -2.53
N LYS A 166 10.24 -6.56 -2.67
CA LYS A 166 11.10 -6.71 -3.85
C LYS A 166 10.31 -6.73 -5.16
N LYS A 167 9.23 -7.51 -5.19
CA LYS A 167 8.35 -7.60 -6.37
C LYS A 167 7.60 -6.29 -6.59
N VAL A 168 7.16 -5.62 -5.51
CA VAL A 168 6.53 -4.29 -5.60
C VAL A 168 7.47 -3.29 -6.27
N VAL A 169 8.73 -3.20 -5.85
CA VAL A 169 9.74 -2.32 -6.48
C VAL A 169 9.87 -2.63 -7.97
N GLN A 170 10.05 -3.90 -8.34
CA GLN A 170 10.15 -4.33 -9.74
C GLN A 170 8.91 -3.98 -10.58
N MET A 171 7.71 -4.12 -10.00
CA MET A 171 6.45 -3.79 -10.65
C MET A 171 6.33 -2.27 -10.87
N LEU A 172 6.69 -1.45 -9.88
CA LEU A 172 6.67 0.02 -9.99
C LEU A 172 7.67 0.51 -11.06
N GLU A 173 8.87 -0.08 -11.09
CA GLU A 173 9.94 0.22 -12.06
C GLU A 173 9.56 -0.22 -13.49
N GLY A 174 8.50 -1.01 -13.66
CA GLY A 174 8.11 -1.59 -14.94
C GLY A 174 9.02 -2.74 -15.40
N ALA A 175 9.89 -3.24 -14.51
CA ALA A 175 10.77 -4.38 -14.79
C ALA A 175 10.00 -5.71 -14.84
N VAL A 176 8.82 -5.78 -14.23
CA VAL A 176 7.92 -6.93 -14.27
C VAL A 176 6.52 -6.46 -14.64
N GLN A 177 5.86 -7.22 -15.52
CA GLN A 177 4.48 -6.95 -15.91
C GLN A 177 3.53 -7.15 -14.73
N VAL A 178 2.62 -6.21 -14.54
CA VAL A 178 1.57 -6.29 -13.52
C VAL A 178 0.33 -6.92 -14.14
N SER A 179 -0.08 -8.08 -13.64
CA SER A 179 -1.36 -8.70 -14.01
C SER A 179 -2.52 -7.95 -13.37
N ILE A 180 -3.69 -8.00 -14.00
CA ILE A 180 -4.93 -7.44 -13.44
C ILE A 180 -5.18 -8.09 -12.06
N PRO A 181 -5.31 -7.29 -10.97
CA PRO A 181 -5.65 -7.81 -9.65
C PRO A 181 -7.04 -8.47 -9.65
N PRO A 182 -7.27 -9.49 -8.79
CA PRO A 182 -8.59 -10.06 -8.62
C PRO A 182 -9.57 -9.03 -8.04
N ASP A 183 -10.85 -9.15 -8.36
CA ASP A 183 -11.90 -8.24 -7.92
C ASP A 183 -12.03 -8.24 -6.38
N PRO A 184 -11.83 -7.11 -5.67
CA PRO A 184 -11.99 -7.05 -4.22
C PRO A 184 -13.40 -7.41 -3.71
N SER A 185 -14.43 -7.12 -4.50
CA SER A 185 -15.83 -7.42 -4.16
C SER A 185 -16.15 -8.91 -4.22
N SER A 186 -15.30 -9.73 -4.86
CA SER A 186 -15.38 -11.18 -4.77
C SER A 186 -15.00 -11.74 -3.39
N PHE A 187 -14.46 -10.90 -2.49
CA PHE A 187 -14.09 -11.29 -1.12
C PHE A 187 -15.13 -10.89 -0.04
N ILE A 188 -16.09 -10.02 -0.36
CA ILE A 188 -17.16 -9.59 0.57
C ILE A 188 -18.27 -10.65 0.70
N SER A 189 -18.30 -11.67 -0.18
CA SER A 189 -19.34 -12.70 -0.22
C SER A 189 -19.26 -13.79 0.86
N THR A 190 -18.41 -13.62 1.88
CA THR A 190 -18.35 -14.56 3.02
C THR A 190 -18.51 -13.84 4.36
N ILE A 191 -19.73 -13.41 4.64
CA ILE A 191 -20.23 -13.19 6.01
C ILE A 191 -21.48 -14.06 6.19
#